data_AF-A0A2X3CEZ5-F1
#
_entry.id   AF-A0A2X3CEZ5-F1
#
_cell.length_a   1.000
_cell.length_b   1.000
_cell.length_c   1.000
_cell.angle_alpha   90.00
_cell.angle_beta   90.00
_cell.angle_gamma   90.00
#
_symmetry.space_group_name_H-M   'P 1'
#
loop_
_entity.id
_entity.type
_entity.pdbx_description
1 polymer ?
#
loop_
_entity_poly.entity_id
_entity_poly.type
_entity_poly.pdbx_seq_one_letter_code
_entity_poly.pdbx_strand_id
1 'polypeptide(L)'
;MPYLPIDPQDIGCSYEAVIRVNSQSGKSGSAWLIEQNHGLKLPRGLQQDFSQHVQQATDSDGQRDDPPCAVAAVRTRYGLQAQPALTLLDYQSASQQDGQLSLQANAASPRRNPTPAGPGQRPALRRSQRLSALFRQPFMIKDYHEHTLGARSDSRSVAYIRCVFPQGESYWGVGIDNDVARASLQALCNALSAADQAGGRK
;
A
#
# COMPACT_ATOMS: atom_id res chain seq x y z
N MET A 1 -3.75 26.41 10.58
CA MET A 1 -3.52 25.43 11.67
C MET A 1 -2.37 24.53 11.27
N PRO A 2 -1.31 24.40 12.08
CA PRO A 2 -0.12 23.62 11.76
C PRO A 2 -0.32 22.12 12.07
N TYR A 3 0.52 21.30 11.43
CA TYR A 3 0.68 19.83 11.52
C TYR A 3 -0.10 18.97 10.51
N LEU A 4 0.34 19.02 9.25
CA LEU A 4 0.62 17.80 8.48
C LEU A 4 2.08 17.88 8.03
N PRO A 5 2.94 16.87 8.30
CA PRO A 5 4.36 16.92 7.94
C PRO A 5 4.61 16.56 6.46
N ILE A 6 3.59 16.66 5.60
CA ILE A 6 3.63 16.29 4.17
C ILE A 6 2.78 17.30 3.40
N ASP A 7 3.32 17.77 2.27
CA ASP A 7 2.70 18.77 1.40
C ASP A 7 1.48 18.16 0.65
N PRO A 8 0.27 18.76 0.70
CA PRO A 8 -0.91 18.28 -0.01
C PRO A 8 -0.75 18.22 -1.54
N GLN A 9 0.23 18.93 -2.12
CA GLN A 9 0.55 18.83 -3.54
C GLN A 9 1.26 17.52 -3.92
N ASP A 10 1.98 16.88 -2.99
CA ASP A 10 2.66 15.60 -3.24
C ASP A 10 1.68 14.43 -3.44
N ILE A 11 0.40 14.63 -3.07
CA ILE A 11 -0.67 13.63 -3.12
C ILE A 11 -1.88 14.06 -3.97
N GLY A 12 -1.80 15.21 -4.67
CA GLY A 12 -2.83 15.65 -5.61
C GLY A 12 -4.23 15.82 -4.98
N CYS A 13 -4.32 16.24 -3.72
CA CYS A 13 -5.60 16.42 -3.03
C CYS A 13 -5.93 17.91 -2.88
N SER A 14 -7.08 18.35 -3.39
CA SER A 14 -7.73 19.57 -2.92
C SER A 14 -8.67 19.23 -1.76
N TYR A 15 -8.71 20.13 -0.80
CA TYR A 15 -9.42 20.03 0.47
C TYR A 15 -10.93 20.18 0.26
N GLU A 16 -11.65 19.16 -0.21
CA GLU A 16 -13.12 19.15 -0.17
C GLU A 16 -13.70 17.77 -0.53
N ALA A 17 -14.06 17.00 0.49
CA ALA A 17 -15.18 16.04 0.47
C ALA A 17 -15.37 15.47 1.88
N VAL A 18 -15.81 16.33 2.80
CA VAL A 18 -16.39 15.86 4.07
C VAL A 18 -17.76 15.27 3.73
N ILE A 19 -17.82 13.96 3.42
CA ILE A 19 -19.11 13.26 3.23
C ILE A 19 -19.29 12.25 4.36
N ARG A 20 -20.42 12.44 5.06
CA ARG A 20 -20.98 11.57 6.09
C ARG A 20 -21.09 10.15 5.55
N VAL A 21 -20.27 9.25 6.07
CA VAL A 21 -20.46 7.80 5.96
C VAL A 21 -21.63 7.46 6.89
N ASN A 22 -22.86 7.71 6.44
CA ASN A 22 -24.01 7.18 7.16
C ASN A 22 -24.13 5.68 6.83
N SER A 23 -24.57 4.88 7.79
CA SER A 23 -24.65 3.40 7.79
C SER A 23 -25.39 2.76 6.60
N GLN A 24 -25.90 3.55 5.66
CA GLN A 24 -26.63 3.15 4.47
C GLN A 24 -25.79 3.20 3.17
N SER A 25 -24.63 3.88 3.15
CA SER A 25 -23.81 4.09 1.93
C SER A 25 -22.46 3.35 1.92
N GLY A 26 -22.16 2.58 2.98
CA GLY A 26 -20.81 2.12 3.36
C GLY A 26 -20.07 1.13 2.43
N LYS A 27 -20.67 0.64 1.34
CA LYS A 27 -20.02 -0.39 0.47
C LYS A 27 -19.54 0.11 -0.90
N SER A 28 -20.03 1.26 -1.35
CA SER A 28 -19.75 1.78 -2.69
C SER A 28 -19.35 3.25 -2.70
N GLY A 29 -19.72 4.03 -1.69
CA GLY A 29 -19.39 5.46 -1.63
C GLY A 29 -17.90 5.75 -1.44
N SER A 30 -17.19 4.91 -0.67
CA SER A 30 -15.78 5.14 -0.35
C SER A 30 -14.83 4.76 -1.50
N ALA A 31 -15.12 3.67 -2.22
CA ALA A 31 -14.41 3.31 -3.44
C ALA A 31 -14.61 4.37 -4.54
N TRP A 32 -15.85 4.88 -4.70
CA TRP A 32 -16.15 5.96 -5.63
C TRP A 32 -15.42 7.26 -5.28
N LEU A 33 -15.37 7.63 -3.99
CA LEU A 33 -14.60 8.80 -3.54
C LEU A 33 -13.10 8.65 -3.81
N ILE A 34 -12.55 7.46 -3.65
CA ILE A 34 -11.14 7.17 -3.95
C ILE A 34 -10.86 7.29 -5.45
N GLU A 35 -11.77 6.80 -6.28
CA GLU A 35 -11.65 6.94 -7.73
C GLU A 35 -11.75 8.41 -8.16
N GLN A 36 -12.71 9.17 -7.62
CA GLN A 36 -12.91 10.58 -7.99
C GLN A 36 -11.77 11.48 -7.48
N ASN A 37 -11.37 11.34 -6.22
CA ASN A 37 -10.39 12.24 -5.61
C ASN A 37 -8.94 11.86 -5.94
N HIS A 38 -8.67 10.59 -6.27
CA HIS A 38 -7.31 10.10 -6.47
C HIS A 38 -7.09 9.37 -7.79
N GLY A 39 -8.11 9.16 -8.63
CA GLY A 39 -7.98 8.40 -9.88
C GLY A 39 -7.73 6.90 -9.70
N LEU A 40 -7.90 6.40 -8.47
CA LEU A 40 -7.60 5.01 -8.10
C LEU A 40 -8.83 4.12 -8.35
N LYS A 41 -8.81 3.42 -9.49
CA LYS A 41 -9.82 2.43 -9.88
C LYS A 41 -9.59 1.11 -9.13
N LEU A 42 -10.18 0.99 -7.95
CA LEU A 42 -10.05 -0.22 -7.14
C LEU A 42 -10.75 -1.41 -7.83
N PRO A 43 -10.10 -2.58 -7.98
CA PRO A 43 -10.77 -3.78 -8.46
C PRO A 43 -11.85 -4.26 -7.48
N ARG A 44 -12.86 -4.97 -7.96
CA ARG A 44 -14.05 -5.37 -7.16
C ARG A 44 -13.69 -6.10 -5.86
N GLY A 45 -12.68 -6.98 -5.90
CA GLY A 45 -12.20 -7.69 -4.71
C GLY A 45 -11.60 -6.74 -3.67
N LEU A 46 -10.85 -5.73 -4.11
CA LEU A 46 -10.29 -4.70 -3.23
C LEU A 46 -11.36 -3.74 -2.72
N GLN A 47 -12.38 -3.40 -3.51
CA GLN A 47 -13.50 -2.57 -3.04
C GLN A 47 -14.25 -3.23 -1.87
N GLN A 48 -14.47 -4.55 -1.96
CA GLN A 48 -15.10 -5.32 -0.89
C GLN A 48 -14.24 -5.37 0.37
N ASP A 49 -12.94 -5.67 0.22
CA ASP A 49 -11.97 -5.70 1.32
C ASP A 49 -11.86 -4.32 1.99
N PHE A 50 -11.76 -3.26 1.19
CA PHE A 50 -11.70 -1.87 1.65
C PHE A 50 -12.93 -1.49 2.47
N SER A 51 -14.13 -1.80 1.97
CA SER A 51 -15.39 -1.48 2.64
C SER A 51 -15.51 -2.17 4.00
N GLN A 52 -15.08 -3.44 4.10
CA GLN A 52 -15.07 -4.17 5.36
C GLN A 52 -14.14 -3.53 6.39
N HIS A 53 -12.94 -3.11 5.97
CA HIS A 53 -11.98 -2.48 6.88
C HIS A 53 -12.42 -1.07 7.33
N VAL A 54 -13.03 -0.28 6.44
CA VAL A 54 -13.60 1.02 6.84
C VAL A 54 -14.72 0.83 7.86
N GLN A 55 -15.59 -0.17 7.66
CA GLN A 55 -16.66 -0.47 8.61
C GLN A 55 -16.09 -0.87 9.97
N GLN A 56 -15.14 -1.80 10.01
CA GLN A 56 -14.49 -2.24 11.25
C GLN A 56 -13.78 -1.10 11.98
N ALA A 57 -13.09 -0.22 11.25
CA ALA A 57 -12.43 0.94 11.82
C ALA A 57 -13.45 1.91 12.44
N THR A 58 -14.56 2.15 11.77
CA THR A 58 -15.62 3.05 12.25
C THR A 58 -16.34 2.46 13.48
N ASP A 59 -16.62 1.16 13.47
CA ASP A 59 -17.30 0.48 14.59
C ASP A 59 -16.42 0.38 15.85
N SER A 60 -15.10 0.28 15.68
CA SER A 60 -14.16 0.17 16.81
C SER A 60 -13.88 1.50 17.51
N ASP A 61 -14.05 2.61 16.80
CA ASP A 61 -13.64 3.96 17.23
C ASP A 61 -14.83 4.79 17.73
N GLY A 62 -15.82 4.12 18.36
CA GLY A 62 -17.17 4.59 18.71
C GLY A 62 -17.34 5.88 19.54
N GLN A 63 -16.35 6.77 19.55
CA GLN A 63 -16.39 8.11 20.11
C GLN A 63 -15.85 9.22 19.18
N ARG A 64 -15.30 8.92 17.98
CA ARG A 64 -14.87 9.95 17.04
C ARG A 64 -15.28 9.60 15.61
N ASP A 65 -16.45 10.11 15.22
CA ASP A 65 -16.94 10.12 13.84
C ASP A 65 -16.07 11.03 12.94
N ASP A 66 -14.79 10.69 12.75
CA ASP A 66 -13.88 11.38 11.82
C ASP A 66 -13.58 10.46 10.62
N PRO A 67 -14.39 10.50 9.55
CA PRO A 67 -14.16 9.79 8.29
C PRO A 67 -12.73 9.91 7.70
N PRO A 68 -12.01 11.04 7.83
CA PRO A 68 -10.62 11.14 7.38
C PRO A 68 -9.69 10.15 8.09
N CYS A 69 -9.97 9.83 9.36
CA CYS A 69 -9.16 8.93 10.16
C CYS A 69 -9.28 7.48 9.68
N ALA A 70 -10.50 7.02 9.39
CA ALA A 70 -10.75 5.66 8.88
C ALA A 70 -10.08 5.43 7.51
N VAL A 71 -10.19 6.40 6.59
CA VAL A 71 -9.52 6.31 5.27
C VAL A 71 -8.00 6.33 5.43
N ALA A 72 -7.44 7.14 6.33
CA ALA A 72 -6.00 7.15 6.61
C ALA A 72 -5.50 5.82 7.22
N ALA A 73 -6.27 5.20 8.11
CA ALA A 73 -5.97 3.89 8.67
C ALA A 73 -5.97 2.79 7.60
N VAL A 74 -6.92 2.86 6.66
CA VAL A 74 -7.01 1.91 5.56
C VAL A 74 -5.91 2.13 4.51
N ARG A 75 -5.50 3.37 4.23
CA ARG A 75 -4.31 3.68 3.40
C ARG A 75 -3.04 3.06 3.99
N THR A 76 -2.88 3.15 5.30
CA THR A 76 -1.79 2.53 6.05
C THR A 76 -1.76 1.02 5.85
N ARG A 77 -2.92 0.36 5.93
CA ARG A 77 -3.07 -1.09 5.74
C ARG A 77 -2.56 -1.57 4.38
N TYR A 78 -2.84 -0.83 3.31
CA TYR A 78 -2.44 -1.19 1.94
C TYR A 78 -1.03 -0.73 1.56
N GLY A 79 -0.29 -0.11 2.49
CA GLY A 79 1.09 0.36 2.28
C GLY A 79 1.18 1.66 1.48
N LEU A 80 0.09 2.42 1.38
CA LEU A 80 0.06 3.77 0.79
C LEU A 80 0.53 4.81 1.83
N GLN A 81 1.76 4.63 2.32
CA GLN A 81 2.40 5.50 3.30
C GLN A 81 3.67 6.11 2.71
N ALA A 82 4.06 7.30 3.16
CA ALA A 82 5.32 7.91 2.76
C ALA A 82 6.55 7.04 3.09
N GLN A 83 6.43 6.17 4.11
CA GLN A 83 7.48 5.24 4.51
C GLN A 83 6.89 3.86 4.80
N PRO A 84 6.73 3.00 3.77
CA PRO A 84 6.23 1.66 3.98
C PRO A 84 7.24 0.81 4.77
N ALA A 85 6.72 -0.20 5.46
CA ALA A 85 7.52 -1.15 6.24
C ALA A 85 8.43 -2.01 5.35
N LEU A 86 8.08 -2.21 4.08
CA LEU A 86 9.00 -2.73 3.06
C LEU A 86 9.04 -1.77 1.89
N THR A 87 10.23 -1.24 1.59
CA THR A 87 10.45 -0.30 0.49
C THR A 87 11.31 -0.95 -0.58
N LEU A 88 10.83 -1.00 -1.82
CA LEU A 88 11.64 -1.41 -2.96
C LEU A 88 12.75 -0.37 -3.19
N LEU A 89 14.00 -0.82 -3.17
CA LEU A 89 15.16 0.03 -3.47
C LEU A 89 15.42 0.04 -4.97
N ASP A 90 15.72 -1.15 -5.49
CA ASP A 90 16.04 -1.37 -6.89
C ASP A 90 15.49 -2.73 -7.33
N TYR A 91 15.38 -2.88 -8.65
CA TYR A 91 15.14 -4.16 -9.27
C TYR A 91 15.93 -4.24 -10.57
N GLN A 92 16.26 -5.47 -10.96
CA GLN A 92 16.90 -5.79 -12.23
C GLN A 92 16.12 -6.92 -12.87
N SER A 93 15.77 -6.73 -14.15
CA SER A 93 15.16 -7.75 -14.98
C SER A 93 16.14 -8.17 -16.07
N ALA A 94 16.40 -9.48 -16.18
CA ALA A 94 17.25 -10.05 -17.22
C ALA A 94 16.47 -11.14 -17.96
N SER A 95 16.45 -11.06 -19.29
CA SER A 95 15.96 -12.16 -20.11
C SER A 95 16.99 -13.27 -20.15
N GLN A 96 16.59 -14.48 -19.82
CA GLN A 96 17.42 -15.67 -19.89
C GLN A 96 17.34 -16.30 -21.29
N GLN A 97 18.35 -17.08 -21.64
CA GLN A 97 18.49 -17.67 -22.98
C GLN A 97 17.37 -18.68 -23.33
N ASP A 98 16.67 -19.19 -22.31
CA ASP A 98 15.52 -20.09 -22.43
C ASP A 98 14.18 -19.34 -22.59
N GLY A 99 14.21 -18.01 -22.68
CA GLY A 99 13.02 -17.17 -22.74
C GLY A 99 12.39 -16.88 -21.38
N GLN A 100 12.97 -17.34 -20.28
CA GLN A 100 12.51 -16.97 -18.94
C GLN A 100 12.96 -15.55 -18.57
N LEU A 101 12.14 -14.85 -17.79
CA LEU A 101 12.50 -13.56 -17.22
C LEU A 101 12.99 -13.75 -15.78
N SER A 102 14.26 -13.42 -15.53
CA SER A 102 14.80 -13.35 -14.18
C SER A 102 14.57 -11.97 -13.59
N LEU A 103 13.91 -11.91 -12.44
CA LEU A 103 13.69 -10.68 -11.70
C LEU A 103 14.41 -10.74 -10.36
N GLN A 104 15.30 -9.79 -10.11
CA GLN A 104 15.95 -9.62 -8.83
C GLN A 104 15.53 -8.27 -8.25
N ALA A 105 14.94 -8.28 -7.08
CA ALA A 105 14.50 -7.07 -6.39
C ALA A 105 15.16 -6.99 -5.03
N ASN A 106 15.66 -5.80 -4.67
CA ASN A 106 16.17 -5.51 -3.35
C ASN A 106 15.16 -4.62 -2.62
N ALA A 107 14.82 -5.03 -1.41
CA ALA A 107 13.91 -4.27 -0.55
C ALA A 107 14.57 -3.97 0.80
N ALA A 108 14.16 -2.83 1.35
CA ALA A 108 14.58 -2.30 2.62
C ALA A 108 13.48 -2.48 3.66
N SER A 109 13.84 -3.04 4.81
CA SER A 109 12.98 -3.12 6.01
C SER A 109 13.54 -2.22 7.12
N PRO A 110 12.69 -1.55 7.94
CA PRO A 110 13.15 -0.84 9.12
C PRO A 110 13.82 -1.82 10.10
N ARG A 111 14.92 -1.37 10.70
CA ARG A 111 15.64 -2.17 11.70
C ARG A 111 14.75 -2.38 12.93
N ARG A 112 14.66 -3.62 13.43
CA ARG A 112 13.86 -4.00 14.61
C ARG A 112 14.25 -3.23 15.89
N ASN A 113 15.51 -2.79 15.98
CA ASN A 113 16.03 -1.89 17.01
C ASN A 113 16.67 -0.68 16.32
N PRO A 114 15.92 0.38 16.00
CA PRO A 114 16.50 1.61 15.51
C PRO A 114 17.29 2.26 16.65
N THR A 115 18.57 2.53 16.45
CA THR A 115 19.30 3.41 17.37
C THR A 115 18.61 4.79 17.29
N PRO A 116 18.23 5.40 18.42
CA PRO A 116 17.59 6.71 18.40
C PRO A 116 18.52 7.69 17.69
N ALA A 117 18.04 8.26 16.58
CA ALA A 117 18.78 9.25 15.82
C ALA A 117 18.81 10.56 16.61
N GLY A 118 20.00 11.10 16.86
CA GLY A 118 20.14 12.43 17.46
C GLY A 118 19.61 13.53 16.52
N PRO A 119 19.38 14.76 17.02
CA PRO A 119 18.94 15.88 16.18
C PRO A 119 19.89 16.08 15.00
N GLY A 120 19.36 15.99 13.77
CA GLY A 120 20.15 16.14 12.53
C GLY A 120 20.71 14.84 11.94
N GLN A 121 20.55 13.68 12.59
CA GLN A 121 20.90 12.39 12.01
C GLN A 121 19.72 11.81 11.21
N ARG A 122 20.01 11.28 10.01
CA ARG A 122 19.02 10.52 9.24
C ARG A 122 18.66 9.24 10.02
N PRO A 123 17.38 8.82 10.06
CA PRO A 123 16.97 7.60 10.77
C PRO A 123 17.86 6.42 10.40
N ALA A 124 18.45 5.78 11.41
CA ALA A 124 19.47 4.76 11.22
C ALA A 124 18.92 3.49 10.52
N LEU A 125 19.52 3.22 9.36
CA LEU A 125 19.79 1.89 8.76
C LEU A 125 18.56 1.01 8.46
N ARG A 126 17.98 1.23 7.27
CA ARG A 126 17.20 0.20 6.57
C ARG A 126 18.13 -0.94 6.15
N ARG A 127 17.79 -2.19 6.45
CA ARG A 127 18.55 -3.35 5.99
C ARG A 127 18.08 -3.71 4.58
N SER A 128 18.95 -3.65 3.58
CA SER A 128 18.68 -4.12 2.22
C SER A 128 18.91 -5.62 2.12
N GLN A 129 17.92 -6.34 1.58
CA GLN A 129 18.02 -7.76 1.27
C GLN A 129 17.25 -8.05 0.00
N ARG A 130 17.61 -9.15 -0.67
CA ARG A 130 16.79 -9.69 -1.77
C ARG A 130 15.37 -9.94 -1.28
N LEU A 131 14.41 -9.55 -2.09
CA LEU A 131 12.99 -9.69 -1.81
C LEU A 131 12.63 -11.13 -1.44
N SER A 132 13.14 -12.10 -2.18
CA SER A 132 12.96 -13.54 -1.89
C SER A 132 13.52 -13.99 -0.54
N ALA A 133 14.59 -13.35 -0.04
CA ALA A 133 15.19 -13.69 1.25
C ALA A 133 14.40 -13.10 2.44
N LEU A 134 13.64 -12.03 2.20
CA LEU A 134 12.74 -11.44 3.21
C LEU A 134 11.49 -12.30 3.43
N PHE A 135 11.10 -13.10 2.45
CA PHE A 135 9.85 -13.85 2.49
C PHE A 135 10.10 -15.35 2.64
N ARG A 136 9.87 -15.83 3.87
CA ARG A 136 10.08 -17.24 4.24
C ARG A 136 8.85 -18.13 4.07
N GLN A 137 7.69 -17.54 3.79
CA GLN A 137 6.44 -18.27 3.61
C GLN A 137 6.06 -18.33 2.14
N PRO A 138 5.61 -19.49 1.63
CA PRO A 138 5.04 -19.57 0.30
C PRO A 138 3.73 -18.77 0.25
N PHE A 139 3.50 -18.11 -0.87
CA PHE A 139 2.26 -17.39 -1.15
C PHE A 139 1.93 -17.52 -2.63
N MET A 140 0.67 -17.26 -2.98
CA MET A 140 0.21 -17.20 -4.37
C MET A 140 -0.34 -15.81 -4.65
N ILE A 141 -0.04 -15.27 -5.83
CA ILE A 141 -0.71 -14.07 -6.33
C ILE A 141 -2.04 -14.52 -6.94
N LYS A 142 -3.16 -14.11 -6.34
CA LYS A 142 -4.50 -14.50 -6.78
C LYS A 142 -5.11 -13.49 -7.74
N ASP A 143 -4.93 -12.20 -7.45
CA ASP A 143 -5.46 -11.11 -8.26
C ASP A 143 -4.33 -10.10 -8.54
N TYR A 144 -4.25 -9.63 -9.79
CA TYR A 144 -3.35 -8.59 -10.26
C TYR A 144 -4.15 -7.61 -11.11
N HIS A 145 -4.07 -6.33 -10.78
CA HIS A 145 -4.66 -5.25 -11.57
C HIS A 145 -3.69 -4.09 -11.66
N GLU A 146 -3.65 -3.45 -12.82
CA GLU A 146 -2.87 -2.24 -13.05
C GLU A 146 -3.66 -1.23 -13.87
N HIS A 147 -3.40 0.05 -13.66
CA HIS A 147 -3.83 1.10 -14.58
C HIS A 147 -2.96 2.34 -14.47
N THR A 148 -3.09 3.21 -15.46
CA THR A 148 -2.41 4.49 -15.53
C THR A 148 -3.14 5.54 -14.68
N LEU A 149 -2.38 6.27 -13.88
CA LEU A 149 -2.83 7.38 -13.04
C LEU A 149 -2.42 8.70 -13.68
N GLY A 150 -3.41 9.49 -14.10
CA GLY A 150 -3.20 10.72 -14.87
C GLY A 150 -3.42 10.51 -16.37
N ALA A 151 -3.24 11.57 -17.16
CA ALA A 151 -3.62 11.59 -18.58
C ALA A 151 -2.49 12.07 -19.53
N ARG A 152 -1.24 12.09 -19.08
CA ARG A 152 -0.12 12.71 -19.82
C ARG A 152 1.20 11.93 -19.67
N SER A 153 2.28 12.45 -20.27
CA SER A 153 3.63 11.87 -20.30
C SER A 153 4.30 11.72 -18.93
N ASP A 154 3.76 12.35 -17.89
CA ASP A 154 4.09 12.21 -16.47
C ASP A 154 3.18 11.23 -15.73
N SER A 155 2.46 10.37 -16.49
CA SER A 155 1.57 9.37 -15.91
C SER A 155 2.31 8.44 -14.96
N ARG A 156 1.72 8.29 -13.78
CA ARG A 156 2.11 7.23 -12.84
C ARG A 156 1.39 5.95 -13.20
N SER A 157 1.95 4.84 -12.79
CA SER A 157 1.32 3.52 -12.83
C SER A 157 0.91 3.14 -11.43
N VAL A 158 -0.29 2.57 -11.29
CA VAL A 158 -0.73 1.95 -10.04
C VAL A 158 -0.95 0.46 -10.27
N ALA A 159 -0.50 -0.33 -9.29
CA ALA A 159 -0.67 -1.76 -9.25
C ALA A 159 -1.36 -2.20 -7.96
N TYR A 160 -2.26 -3.18 -8.09
CA TYR A 160 -3.00 -3.81 -7.01
C TYR A 160 -2.72 -5.31 -7.04
N ILE A 161 -2.16 -5.84 -5.96
CA ILE A 161 -1.81 -7.26 -5.85
C ILE A 161 -2.50 -7.87 -4.66
N ARG A 162 -3.14 -9.02 -4.86
CA ARG A 162 -3.67 -9.85 -3.79
C ARG A 162 -2.81 -11.09 -3.62
N CYS A 163 -2.19 -11.22 -2.45
CA CYS A 163 -1.47 -12.42 -2.04
C CYS A 163 -2.36 -13.29 -1.16
N VAL A 164 -2.34 -14.60 -1.41
CA VAL A 164 -3.02 -15.63 -0.61
C VAL A 164 -1.98 -16.55 -0.02
N PHE A 165 -2.11 -16.81 1.27
CA PHE A 165 -1.20 -17.65 2.04
C PHE A 165 -1.82 -19.03 2.30
N PRO A 166 -1.00 -20.08 2.57
CA PRO A 166 -1.49 -21.44 2.79
C PRO A 166 -2.53 -21.57 3.91
N GLN A 167 -2.51 -20.65 4.88
CA GLN A 167 -3.45 -20.61 6.00
C GLN A 167 -4.83 -20.05 5.61
N GLY A 168 -5.04 -19.71 4.33
CA GLY A 168 -6.30 -19.14 3.81
C GLY A 168 -6.41 -17.62 3.95
N GLU A 169 -5.46 -16.99 4.65
CA GLU A 169 -5.38 -15.53 4.79
C GLU A 169 -5.03 -14.87 3.45
N SER A 170 -5.63 -13.72 3.16
CA SER A 170 -5.34 -12.95 1.96
C SER A 170 -5.09 -11.48 2.28
N TYR A 171 -4.09 -10.89 1.65
CA TYR A 171 -3.68 -9.51 1.86
C TYR A 171 -3.54 -8.80 0.53
N TRP A 172 -4.08 -7.58 0.47
CA TRP A 172 -3.89 -6.69 -0.66
C TRP A 172 -2.72 -5.74 -0.41
N GLY A 173 -2.01 -5.41 -1.46
CA GLY A 173 -1.02 -4.35 -1.48
C GLY A 173 -1.22 -3.46 -2.70
N VAL A 174 -0.96 -2.17 -2.52
CA VAL A 174 -1.07 -1.17 -3.58
C VAL A 174 0.28 -0.46 -3.74
N GLY A 175 0.73 -0.31 -4.96
CA GLY A 175 1.96 0.42 -5.29
C GLY A 175 1.69 1.45 -6.37
N ILE A 176 2.27 2.64 -6.22
CA ILE A 176 2.17 3.74 -7.19
C ILE A 176 3.60 4.18 -7.49
N ASP A 177 4.00 4.16 -8.75
CA ASP A 177 5.32 4.57 -9.21
C ASP A 177 5.24 5.10 -10.65
N ASN A 178 6.26 5.80 -11.14
CA ASN A 178 6.34 6.18 -12.56
C ASN A 178 6.61 4.96 -13.46
N ASP A 179 7.18 3.89 -12.89
CA ASP A 179 7.46 2.64 -13.58
C ASP A 179 6.48 1.53 -13.16
N VAL A 180 5.89 0.85 -14.15
CA VAL A 180 4.91 -0.24 -13.94
C VAL A 180 5.50 -1.37 -13.09
N ALA A 181 6.71 -1.82 -13.40
CA ALA A 181 7.35 -2.92 -12.68
C ALA A 181 7.69 -2.51 -11.24
N ARG A 182 8.13 -1.26 -11.02
CA ARG A 182 8.34 -0.74 -9.65
C ARG A 182 7.03 -0.67 -8.87
N ALA A 183 5.94 -0.17 -9.49
CA ALA A 183 4.63 -0.11 -8.87
C ALA A 183 4.18 -1.51 -8.43
N SER A 184 4.31 -2.51 -9.31
CA SER A 184 3.92 -3.90 -9.03
C SER A 184 4.79 -4.55 -7.95
N LEU A 185 6.10 -4.34 -7.98
CA LEU A 185 6.99 -4.87 -6.94
C LEU A 185 6.78 -4.20 -5.59
N GLN A 186 6.48 -2.90 -5.56
CA GLN A 186 6.14 -2.19 -4.33
C GLN A 186 4.77 -2.63 -3.80
N ALA A 187 3.79 -2.87 -4.67
CA ALA A 187 2.50 -3.45 -4.29
C ALA A 187 2.67 -4.82 -3.63
N LEU A 188 3.55 -5.66 -4.19
CA LEU A 188 3.91 -6.95 -3.61
C LEU A 188 4.58 -6.78 -2.24
N CYS A 189 5.55 -5.88 -2.11
CA CYS A 189 6.18 -5.56 -0.81
C CYS A 189 5.14 -5.18 0.24
N ASN A 190 4.15 -4.37 -0.14
CA ASN A 190 3.09 -3.90 0.75
C ASN A 190 2.16 -5.04 1.18
N ALA A 191 1.73 -5.90 0.26
CA ALA A 191 0.89 -7.07 0.57
C ALA A 191 1.59 -8.03 1.54
N LEU A 192 2.89 -8.27 1.32
CA LEU A 192 3.67 -9.20 2.13
C LEU A 192 4.03 -8.61 3.50
N SER A 193 4.31 -7.30 3.57
CA SER A 193 4.47 -6.62 4.86
C SER A 193 3.18 -6.66 5.69
N ALA A 194 2.01 -6.55 5.04
CA ALA A 194 0.73 -6.63 5.72
C ALA A 194 0.46 -8.02 6.32
N ALA A 195 0.98 -9.08 5.69
CA ALA A 195 0.93 -10.45 6.19
C ALA A 195 1.89 -10.67 7.38
N ASP A 196 3.13 -10.18 7.27
CA ASP A 196 4.13 -10.31 8.34
C ASP A 196 3.68 -9.61 9.65
N GLN A 197 3.08 -8.42 9.53
CA GLN A 197 2.53 -7.70 10.68
C GLN A 197 1.35 -8.41 11.34
N ALA A 198 0.54 -9.14 10.56
CA ALA A 198 -0.57 -9.93 11.09
C ALA A 198 -0.09 -11.22 11.77
N GLY A 199 0.92 -11.88 11.18
CA GLY A 199 1.54 -13.08 11.74
C GLY A 199 2.33 -12.82 13.04
N GLY A 200 2.95 -11.64 13.19
CA GLY A 200 3.69 -11.26 14.40
C GLY A 200 2.83 -10.79 15.59
N ARG A 201 1.49 -10.75 15.43
CA ARG A 201 0.53 -10.38 16.50
C ARG A 201 -0.12 -11.58 17.19
N LYS A 202 0.24 -12.82 16.82
CA LYS A 202 -0.12 -14.05 17.54
C LYS A 202 1.03 -14.51 18.42
#